data_AF-A0A9E8SGQ1-F1
#
_entry.id   AF-A0A9E8SGQ1-F1
#
_cell.length_a   1.000
_cell.length_b   1.000
_cell.length_c   1.000
_cell.angle_alpha   90.00
_cell.angle_beta   90.00
_cell.angle_gamma   90.00
#
_symmetry.space_group_name_H-M   'P 1'
#
loop_
_entity.id
_entity.type
_entity.pdbx_description
1 polymer ?
#
loop_
_entity_poly.entity_id
_entity_poly.type
_entity_poly.pdbx_seq_one_letter_code
_entity_poly.pdbx_strand_id
1 'polypeptide(L)'
;MLKLYTNTEFLCETHRRTVFPLLFDLHFKPDPRLLQDYQLVNSITACDIIVFPIDYTRFIKHKKAFDALLMASKAHHKPLWIYTAGDFGFTNYIKNSYTFRLGGFESKLSQSNVILPSFINDPYETQIPRRFFDFKKNSEAYDWFCWSCSVRAFKIYKRDFRAFKNEYKTEIE
;
A
#
# COMPACT_ATOMS: atom_id res chain seq x y z
N MET A 1 7.51 25.77 5.66
CA MET A 1 6.22 25.24 6.16
C MET A 1 5.08 25.82 5.35
N LEU A 2 4.44 24.98 4.55
CA LEU A 2 3.32 25.27 3.67
C LEU A 2 2.00 25.12 4.44
N LYS A 3 1.13 26.12 4.36
CA LYS A 3 -0.13 26.16 5.12
C LYS A 3 -1.30 25.68 4.27
N LEU A 4 -2.00 24.67 4.75
CA LEU A 4 -3.08 24.01 4.05
C LEU A 4 -4.42 24.30 4.75
N TYR A 5 -5.43 24.66 3.97
CA TYR A 5 -6.81 24.75 4.44
C TYR A 5 -7.66 23.64 3.82
N THR A 6 -8.51 23.01 4.61
CA THR A 6 -9.48 22.01 4.14
C THR A 6 -10.73 22.04 5.01
N ASN A 7 -11.83 21.45 4.53
CA ASN A 7 -13.01 21.25 5.36
C ASN A 7 -12.78 20.03 6.28
N THR A 8 -12.57 20.30 7.57
CA THR A 8 -12.28 19.28 8.59
C THR A 8 -13.48 18.39 8.91
N GLU A 9 -14.72 18.76 8.56
CA GLU A 9 -15.92 17.91 8.75
C GLU A 9 -15.80 16.57 7.99
N PHE A 10 -15.03 16.57 6.91
CA PHE A 10 -14.78 15.38 6.10
C PHE A 10 -13.58 14.55 6.60
N LEU A 11 -12.84 15.04 7.60
CA LEU A 11 -11.75 14.31 8.23
C LEU A 11 -12.27 13.43 9.38
N CYS A 12 -13.22 12.56 9.06
CA CYS A 12 -13.83 11.62 10.00
C CYS A 12 -13.68 10.17 9.52
N GLU A 13 -13.91 9.21 10.42
CA GLU A 13 -13.74 7.78 10.12
C GLU A 13 -14.57 7.30 8.91
N THR A 14 -15.76 7.89 8.70
CA THR A 14 -16.63 7.59 7.54
C THR A 14 -15.94 7.80 6.20
N HIS A 15 -15.09 8.82 6.12
CA HIS A 15 -14.42 9.23 4.88
C HIS A 15 -12.96 8.81 4.81
N ARG A 16 -12.39 8.31 5.91
CA ARG A 16 -10.96 8.02 6.11
C ARG A 16 -10.28 7.29 4.94
N ARG A 17 -10.95 6.30 4.32
CA ARG A 17 -10.41 5.51 3.19
C ARG A 17 -10.25 6.30 1.89
N THR A 18 -10.83 7.48 1.82
CA THR A 18 -10.93 8.30 0.61
C THR A 18 -10.36 9.70 0.83
N VAL A 19 -9.80 9.96 2.01
CA VAL A 19 -9.16 11.22 2.35
C VAL A 19 -7.94 11.42 1.46
N PHE A 20 -7.67 12.68 1.10
CA PHE A 20 -6.45 13.05 0.40
C PHE A 20 -5.23 12.48 1.14
N PRO A 21 -4.29 11.75 0.50
CA PRO A 21 -3.22 11.03 1.19
C PRO A 21 -2.41 11.89 2.19
N LEU A 22 -2.00 13.10 1.78
CA LEU A 22 -1.34 14.06 2.67
C LEU A 22 -2.19 14.43 3.91
N LEU A 23 -3.51 14.61 3.77
CA LEU A 23 -4.38 14.93 4.91
C LEU A 23 -4.52 13.74 5.85
N PHE A 24 -4.42 12.51 5.34
CA PHE A 24 -4.41 11.31 6.17
C PHE A 24 -3.20 11.32 7.12
N ASP A 25 -2.01 11.58 6.58
CA ASP A 25 -0.75 11.64 7.35
C ASP A 25 -0.58 12.92 8.17
N LEU A 26 -1.46 13.91 8.02
CA LEU A 26 -1.48 15.12 8.86
C LEU A 26 -2.52 15.05 9.98
N HIS A 27 -3.66 14.37 9.77
CA HIS A 27 -4.76 14.34 10.71
C HIS A 27 -4.93 13.01 11.44
N PHE A 28 -4.93 11.88 10.72
CA PHE A 28 -5.21 10.56 11.31
C PHE A 28 -3.96 9.88 11.83
N LYS A 29 -2.83 10.04 11.14
CA LYS A 29 -1.54 9.47 11.55
C LYS A 29 -0.41 10.47 11.32
N PRO A 30 -0.29 11.51 12.18
CA PRO A 30 0.70 12.56 12.04
C PRO A 30 2.13 12.04 11.89
N ASP A 31 2.78 12.28 10.74
CA ASP A 31 4.22 12.00 10.55
C ASP A 31 5.04 13.24 10.96
N PRO A 32 5.95 13.13 11.96
CA PRO A 32 6.79 14.24 12.41
C PRO A 32 7.63 14.90 11.32
N ARG A 33 7.98 14.17 10.25
CA ARG A 33 8.74 14.71 9.12
C ARG A 33 7.85 15.64 8.29
N LEU A 34 6.62 15.20 8.00
CA LEU A 34 5.66 16.00 7.25
C LEU A 34 5.22 17.25 8.02
N LEU A 35 5.14 17.19 9.35
CA LEU A 35 4.79 18.35 10.18
C LEU A 35 5.83 19.48 10.15
N GLN A 36 7.06 19.23 9.70
CA GLN A 36 8.08 20.28 9.48
C GLN A 36 7.78 21.08 8.20
N ASP A 37 7.19 20.41 7.22
CA ASP A 37 6.93 20.97 5.90
C ASP A 37 5.50 21.47 5.71
N TYR A 38 4.52 20.89 6.42
CA TYR A 38 3.10 21.16 6.22
C TYR A 38 2.36 21.46 7.53
N GLN A 39 1.43 22.40 7.48
CA GLN A 39 0.58 22.75 8.61
C GLN A 39 -0.87 22.94 8.17
N LEU A 40 -1.82 22.31 8.86
CA LEU A 40 -3.24 22.60 8.69
C LEU A 40 -3.62 23.89 9.44
N VAL A 41 -4.32 24.79 8.76
CA VAL A 41 -4.81 26.06 9.32
C VAL A 41 -6.32 26.16 9.23
N ASN A 42 -6.92 26.88 10.16
CA ASN A 42 -8.38 26.99 10.28
C ASN A 42 -8.98 28.15 9.45
N SER A 43 -8.15 28.94 8.76
CA SER A 43 -8.60 30.07 7.95
C SER A 43 -8.01 30.05 6.54
N ILE A 44 -8.84 30.32 5.55
CA ILE A 44 -8.46 30.45 4.13
C ILE A 44 -7.48 31.63 3.92
N THR A 45 -7.60 32.70 4.71
CA THR A 45 -6.69 33.86 4.56
C THR A 45 -5.25 33.52 4.97
N ALA A 46 -5.10 32.60 5.92
CA ALA A 46 -3.81 32.18 6.46
C ALA A 46 -3.18 31.02 5.68
N CYS A 47 -3.90 30.40 4.73
CA CYS A 47 -3.40 29.27 3.97
C CYS A 47 -2.68 29.71 2.68
N ASP A 48 -1.74 28.88 2.25
CA ASP A 48 -1.11 28.98 0.94
C ASP A 48 -1.94 28.22 -0.10
N ILE A 49 -2.51 27.08 0.30
CA ILE A 49 -3.21 26.15 -0.60
C ILE A 49 -4.50 25.64 0.04
N ILE A 50 -5.54 25.50 -0.76
CA ILE A 50 -6.81 24.87 -0.37
C ILE A 50 -6.81 23.43 -0.89
N VAL A 51 -7.13 22.47 -0.02
CA VAL A 51 -7.11 21.04 -0.35
C VAL A 51 -8.52 20.47 -0.23
N PHE A 52 -8.98 19.76 -1.26
CA PHE A 52 -10.21 18.98 -1.15
C PHE A 52 -9.99 17.80 -0.19
N PRO A 53 -10.89 17.60 0.79
CA PRO A 53 -10.63 16.70 1.90
C PRO A 53 -10.62 15.22 1.48
N ILE A 54 -11.40 14.87 0.46
CA ILE A 54 -11.59 13.50 -0.02
C ILE A 54 -11.50 13.43 -1.54
N ASP A 55 -11.48 12.21 -2.07
CA ASP A 55 -11.55 11.91 -3.50
C ASP A 55 -12.61 12.76 -4.22
N TYR A 56 -12.20 13.37 -5.33
CA TYR A 56 -13.02 14.30 -6.12
C TYR A 56 -14.38 13.73 -6.54
N THR A 57 -14.42 12.46 -6.97
CA THR A 57 -15.66 11.83 -7.47
C THR A 57 -16.69 11.61 -6.35
N ARG A 58 -16.20 11.51 -5.10
CA ARG A 58 -17.05 11.47 -3.90
C ARG A 58 -17.39 12.88 -3.45
N PHE A 59 -16.42 13.77 -3.41
CA PHE A 59 -16.59 15.14 -2.91
C PHE A 59 -17.59 15.95 -3.73
N ILE A 60 -17.64 15.77 -5.06
CA ILE A 60 -18.59 16.46 -5.94
C ILE A 60 -20.06 16.17 -5.60
N LYS A 61 -20.34 15.04 -4.93
CA LYS A 61 -21.69 14.70 -4.44
C LYS A 61 -22.12 15.61 -3.28
N HIS A 62 -21.17 16.20 -2.56
CA HIS A 62 -21.40 17.15 -1.47
C HIS A 62 -21.37 18.59 -1.99
N LYS A 63 -22.31 18.93 -2.90
CA LYS A 63 -22.33 20.22 -3.63
C LYS A 63 -22.07 21.45 -2.77
N LYS A 64 -22.72 21.58 -1.61
CA LYS A 64 -22.54 22.75 -0.72
C LYS A 64 -21.08 22.92 -0.27
N ALA A 65 -20.45 21.84 0.19
CA ALA A 65 -19.06 21.88 0.65
C ALA A 65 -18.08 22.06 -0.51
N PHE A 66 -18.36 21.41 -1.64
CA PHE A 66 -17.59 21.56 -2.88
C PHE A 66 -17.59 23.00 -3.37
N ASP A 67 -18.78 23.59 -3.52
CA ASP A 67 -18.95 24.96 -4.01
C ASP A 67 -18.34 25.97 -3.03
N ALA A 68 -18.44 25.73 -1.73
CA ALA A 68 -17.81 26.59 -0.72
C ALA A 68 -16.28 26.65 -0.89
N LEU A 69 -15.60 25.50 -1.03
CA LEU A 69 -14.15 25.49 -1.25
C LEU A 69 -13.76 26.06 -2.63
N LEU A 70 -14.56 25.79 -3.66
CA LEU A 70 -14.32 26.32 -5.00
C LEU A 70 -14.46 27.85 -5.05
N MET A 71 -15.50 28.39 -4.40
CA MET A 71 -15.70 29.84 -4.29
C MET A 71 -14.61 30.49 -3.45
N ALA A 72 -14.22 29.87 -2.33
CA ALA A 72 -13.11 30.34 -1.50
C ALA A 72 -11.80 30.44 -2.29
N SER A 73 -11.46 29.40 -3.06
CA SER A 73 -10.28 29.41 -3.93
C SER A 73 -10.30 30.57 -4.93
N LYS A 74 -11.45 30.79 -5.60
CA LYS A 74 -11.60 31.89 -6.55
C LYS A 74 -11.50 33.26 -5.88
N ALA A 75 -12.17 33.45 -4.75
CA ALA A 75 -12.18 34.72 -4.02
C ALA A 75 -10.78 35.10 -3.53
N HIS A 76 -10.04 34.14 -2.97
CA HIS A 76 -8.71 34.37 -2.40
C HIS A 76 -7.56 34.10 -3.37
N HIS A 77 -7.87 33.75 -4.63
CA HIS A 77 -6.90 33.38 -5.67
C HIS A 77 -5.91 32.28 -5.22
N LYS A 78 -6.37 31.37 -4.36
CA LYS A 78 -5.55 30.28 -3.80
C LYS A 78 -5.62 29.06 -4.71
N PRO A 79 -4.50 28.36 -4.96
CA PRO A 79 -4.51 27.13 -5.71
C PRO A 79 -5.30 26.04 -4.99
N LEU A 80 -5.96 25.19 -5.77
CA LEU A 80 -6.71 24.04 -5.29
C LEU A 80 -5.92 22.75 -5.51
N TRP A 81 -5.81 21.93 -4.48
CA TRP A 81 -5.31 20.57 -4.56
C TRP A 81 -6.47 19.58 -4.52
N ILE A 82 -6.51 18.72 -5.53
CA ILE A 82 -7.60 17.79 -5.78
C ILE A 82 -7.00 16.40 -5.88
N TYR A 83 -7.64 15.41 -5.27
CA TYR A 83 -7.18 14.02 -5.32
C TYR A 83 -8.20 13.14 -6.03
N THR A 84 -7.73 12.20 -6.86
CA THR A 84 -8.55 11.16 -7.48
C THR A 84 -7.93 9.79 -7.26
N ALA A 85 -8.66 8.89 -6.61
CA ALA A 85 -8.23 7.56 -6.21
C ALA A 85 -8.60 6.44 -7.21
N GLY A 86 -9.44 6.72 -8.21
CA GLY A 86 -9.98 5.72 -9.14
C GLY A 86 -9.14 5.51 -10.40
N ASP A 87 -9.32 4.35 -11.04
CA ASP A 87 -8.67 3.96 -12.31
C ASP A 87 -9.13 4.83 -13.50
N PHE A 88 -10.39 5.28 -13.44
CA PHE A 88 -10.95 6.22 -14.41
C PHE A 88 -10.50 7.63 -14.03
N GLY A 89 -9.39 8.06 -14.60
CA GLY A 89 -8.85 9.38 -14.38
C GLY A 89 -9.81 10.49 -14.84
N PHE A 90 -10.46 11.18 -13.90
CA PHE A 90 -11.31 12.33 -14.20
C PHE A 90 -10.49 13.58 -14.44
N THR A 91 -10.50 14.09 -15.67
CA THR A 91 -9.87 15.39 -15.98
C THR A 91 -10.84 16.48 -15.52
N ASN A 92 -10.47 17.22 -14.49
CA ASN A 92 -11.20 18.42 -14.12
C ASN A 92 -10.61 19.63 -14.88
N TYR A 93 -11.46 20.62 -15.18
CA TYR A 93 -11.08 21.86 -15.86
C TYR A 93 -11.12 23.06 -14.90
N ILE A 94 -10.92 22.83 -13.61
CA ILE A 94 -10.90 23.88 -12.59
C ILE A 94 -9.58 24.66 -12.75
N LYS A 95 -9.70 25.94 -13.10
CA LYS A 95 -8.53 26.84 -13.21
C LYS A 95 -7.82 26.95 -11.86
N ASN A 96 -6.50 27.14 -11.90
CA ASN A 96 -5.65 27.25 -10.71
C ASN A 96 -5.80 26.03 -9.77
N SER A 97 -5.90 24.83 -10.35
CA SER A 97 -5.97 23.59 -9.58
C SER A 97 -4.92 22.58 -10.04
N TYR A 98 -4.47 21.76 -9.10
CA TYR A 98 -3.58 20.64 -9.30
C TYR A 98 -4.31 19.36 -8.91
N THR A 99 -4.31 18.38 -9.82
CA THR A 99 -4.99 17.11 -9.62
C THR A 99 -3.97 16.00 -9.40
N PHE A 100 -3.96 15.44 -8.20
CA PHE A 100 -3.13 14.33 -7.80
C PHE A 100 -3.85 13.01 -8.07
N ARG A 101 -3.19 12.12 -8.81
CA ARG A 101 -3.74 10.83 -9.23
C ARG A 101 -2.84 9.69 -8.78
N LEU A 102 -3.39 8.50 -8.55
CA LEU A 102 -2.59 7.29 -8.30
C LEU A 102 -2.11 6.59 -9.57
N GLY A 103 -2.56 7.04 -10.75
CA GLY A 103 -2.20 6.42 -12.00
C GLY A 103 -2.63 7.24 -13.21
N GLY A 104 -2.27 6.74 -14.39
CA GLY A 104 -2.50 7.39 -15.68
C GLY A 104 -1.22 7.39 -16.52
N PHE A 105 -1.37 7.74 -17.80
CA PHE A 105 -0.24 7.91 -18.71
C PHE A 105 0.19 9.36 -18.71
N GLU A 106 1.40 9.65 -18.22
CA GLU A 106 1.96 11.00 -18.16
C GLU A 106 1.88 11.73 -19.51
N SER A 107 2.15 11.02 -20.61
CA SER A 107 2.08 11.55 -21.98
C SER A 107 0.70 12.08 -22.40
N LYS A 108 -0.37 11.73 -21.68
CA LYS A 108 -1.75 12.14 -21.96
C LYS A 108 -2.30 13.13 -20.93
N LEU A 109 -1.52 13.49 -19.91
CA LEU A 109 -1.94 14.36 -18.81
C LEU A 109 -1.53 15.81 -19.06
N SER A 110 -2.35 16.75 -18.59
CA SER A 110 -1.97 18.17 -18.58
C SER A 110 -0.93 18.45 -17.49
N GLN A 111 -0.21 19.56 -17.61
CA GLN A 111 0.78 20.01 -16.61
C GLN A 111 0.21 20.22 -15.20
N SER A 112 -1.11 20.36 -15.07
CA SER A 112 -1.82 20.47 -13.78
C SER A 112 -2.14 19.12 -13.14
N ASN A 113 -1.91 18.00 -13.82
CA ASN A 113 -2.09 16.66 -13.27
C ASN A 113 -0.74 16.11 -12.81
N VAL A 114 -0.69 15.64 -11.57
CA VAL A 114 0.49 15.04 -10.96
C VAL A 114 0.16 13.58 -10.65
N ILE A 115 0.96 12.65 -11.16
CA ILE A 115 0.86 11.25 -10.77
C ILE A 115 1.66 11.07 -9.47
N LEU A 116 0.97 10.67 -8.41
CA LEU A 116 1.58 10.23 -7.18
C LEU A 116 2.25 8.87 -7.42
N PRO A 117 3.49 8.68 -6.95
CA PRO A 117 4.17 7.39 -7.06
C PRO A 117 3.46 6.35 -6.19
N SER A 118 2.71 5.45 -6.82
CA SER A 118 1.95 4.39 -6.15
C SER A 118 2.79 3.14 -5.87
N PHE A 119 3.93 3.00 -6.56
CA PHE A 119 4.83 1.86 -6.43
C PHE A 119 6.08 2.27 -5.66
N ILE A 120 6.50 1.40 -4.77
CA ILE A 120 7.85 1.44 -4.21
C ILE A 120 8.79 1.09 -5.37
N ASN A 121 9.82 1.90 -5.59
CA ASN A 121 10.88 1.57 -6.56
C ASN A 121 11.41 0.18 -6.25
N ASP A 122 11.71 -0.61 -7.28
CA ASP A 122 12.11 -2.01 -7.10
C ASP A 122 13.27 -2.09 -6.08
N PRO A 123 13.10 -2.78 -4.93
CA PRO A 123 14.14 -2.89 -3.93
C PRO A 123 15.39 -3.59 -4.50
N TYR A 124 15.29 -4.40 -5.56
CA TYR A 124 16.45 -4.96 -6.27
C TYR A 124 17.29 -3.92 -7.02
N GLU A 125 16.74 -2.74 -7.31
CA GLU A 125 17.49 -1.65 -7.94
C GLU A 125 18.26 -0.82 -6.90
N THR A 126 17.75 -0.72 -5.67
CA THR A 126 18.23 0.29 -4.70
C THR A 126 18.73 -0.26 -3.36
N GLN A 127 18.26 -1.45 -2.93
CA GLN A 127 18.44 -1.93 -1.55
C GLN A 127 18.95 -3.38 -1.46
N ILE A 128 18.58 -4.25 -2.41
CA ILE A 128 18.95 -5.67 -2.40
C ILE A 128 20.13 -5.87 -3.36
N PRO A 129 21.33 -6.20 -2.86
CA PRO A 129 22.45 -6.50 -3.74
C PRO A 129 22.09 -7.69 -4.64
N ARG A 130 22.27 -7.52 -5.97
CA ARG A 130 22.05 -8.54 -7.00
C ARG A 130 23.06 -9.69 -6.85
N ARG A 131 22.86 -10.53 -5.83
CA ARG A 131 23.57 -11.79 -5.67
C ARG A 131 22.56 -12.90 -5.92
N PHE A 132 22.51 -13.34 -7.17
CA PHE A 132 21.90 -14.63 -7.47
C PHE A 132 22.83 -15.71 -6.90
N PHE A 133 22.29 -16.55 -6.03
CA PHE A 133 23.00 -17.74 -5.59
C PHE A 133 22.71 -18.84 -6.61
N ASP A 134 23.75 -19.27 -7.32
CA ASP A 134 23.65 -20.47 -8.15
C ASP A 134 23.46 -21.66 -7.22
N PHE A 135 22.23 -22.16 -7.14
CA PHE A 135 22.00 -23.46 -6.54
C PHE A 135 22.65 -24.51 -7.44
N LYS A 136 23.75 -25.10 -6.97
CA LYS A 136 24.32 -26.28 -7.64
C LYS A 136 23.24 -27.37 -7.66
N LYS A 137 22.85 -27.78 -8.86
CA LYS A 137 21.97 -28.92 -9.07
C LYS A 137 22.62 -30.14 -8.43
N ASN A 138 22.06 -30.64 -7.33
CA ASN A 138 22.47 -31.92 -6.77
C ASN A 138 22.20 -33.00 -7.84
N SER A 139 23.21 -33.81 -8.14
CA SER A 139 23.14 -34.93 -9.09
C SER A 139 22.26 -36.07 -8.60
N GLU A 140 21.85 -36.03 -7.33
CA GLU A 140 20.96 -37.02 -6.74
C GLU A 140 19.52 -36.59 -6.96
N ALA A 141 18.80 -37.35 -7.77
CA ALA A 141 17.35 -37.32 -7.77
C ALA A 141 16.88 -37.75 -6.38
N TYR A 142 16.34 -36.83 -5.60
CA TYR A 142 15.58 -37.19 -4.40
C TYR A 142 14.27 -37.83 -4.86
N ASP A 143 14.35 -39.14 -5.10
CA ASP A 143 13.21 -39.97 -5.43
C ASP A 143 12.40 -40.16 -4.14
N TRP A 144 11.55 -39.17 -3.83
CA TRP A 144 10.66 -39.14 -2.66
C TRP A 144 9.83 -40.42 -2.52
N PHE A 145 9.64 -41.15 -3.63
CA PHE A 145 8.94 -42.41 -3.68
C PHE A 145 9.65 -43.55 -2.92
N CYS A 146 10.98 -43.52 -2.80
CA CYS A 146 11.76 -44.63 -2.23
C CYS A 146 11.97 -44.56 -0.71
N TRP A 147 11.52 -43.49 -0.03
CA TRP A 147 11.57 -43.44 1.43
C TRP A 147 10.57 -44.43 2.08
N SER A 148 9.49 -44.77 1.37
CA SER A 148 8.50 -45.74 1.86
C SER A 148 9.02 -47.20 1.88
N CYS A 149 9.94 -47.56 0.97
CA CYS A 149 10.49 -48.91 0.86
C CYS A 149 11.50 -49.23 1.98
N SER A 150 12.36 -48.28 2.35
CA SER A 150 13.38 -48.47 3.40
C SER A 150 12.77 -48.64 4.79
N VAL A 151 11.67 -47.94 5.09
CA VAL A 151 10.96 -48.07 6.38
C VAL A 151 10.27 -49.44 6.52
N ARG A 152 9.86 -50.07 5.41
CA ARG A 152 9.21 -51.39 5.43
C ARG A 152 10.21 -52.52 5.70
N ALA A 153 11.41 -52.46 5.14
CA ALA A 153 12.48 -53.42 5.42
C ALA A 153 12.90 -53.40 6.90
N PHE A 154 13.02 -52.20 7.50
CA PHE A 154 13.37 -52.07 8.91
C PHE A 154 12.29 -52.63 9.85
N LYS A 155 11.00 -52.53 9.48
CA LYS A 155 9.89 -53.12 10.24
C LYS A 155 9.88 -54.65 10.18
N ILE A 156 10.22 -55.24 9.02
CA ILE A 156 10.30 -56.70 8.86
C ILE A 156 11.43 -57.26 9.74
N TYR A 157 12.63 -56.67 9.65
CA TYR A 157 13.77 -57.10 10.46
C TYR A 157 13.49 -57.02 11.98
N LYS A 158 12.81 -55.95 12.42
CA LYS A 158 12.43 -55.78 13.82
C LYS A 158 11.36 -56.77 14.29
N ARG A 159 10.51 -57.27 13.38
CA ARG A 159 9.51 -58.30 13.67
C ARG A 159 10.18 -59.67 13.82
N ASP A 160 11.07 -60.02 12.91
CA ASP A 160 11.73 -61.33 12.90
C ASP A 160 12.70 -61.47 14.07
N PHE A 161 13.40 -60.39 14.46
CA PHE A 161 14.23 -60.38 15.68
C PHE A 161 13.41 -60.55 16.98
N ARG A 162 12.16 -60.05 17.03
CA ARG A 162 11.28 -60.24 18.19
C ARG A 162 10.69 -61.65 18.25
N ALA A 163 10.38 -62.25 17.10
CA ALA A 163 9.93 -63.63 17.03
C ALA A 163 11.03 -64.58 17.52
N PHE A 164 12.26 -64.41 17.03
CA PHE A 164 13.42 -65.18 17.47
C PHE A 164 13.69 -65.06 18.98
N LYS A 165 13.56 -63.86 19.55
CA LYS A 165 13.75 -63.64 20.99
C LYS A 165 12.67 -64.29 21.86
N ASN A 166 11.47 -64.49 21.33
CA ASN A 166 10.38 -65.14 22.05
C ASN A 166 10.49 -66.67 22.00
N GLU A 167 10.93 -67.25 20.87
CA GLU A 167 11.18 -68.70 20.75
C GLU A 167 12.25 -69.19 21.73
N TYR A 168 13.36 -68.45 21.88
CA TYR A 168 14.42 -68.79 22.85
C TYR A 168 14.02 -68.60 24.32
N LYS A 169 12.91 -67.91 24.60
CA LYS A 169 12.43 -67.72 25.97
C LYS A 169 11.53 -68.88 26.44
N THR A 170 10.97 -69.65 25.51
CA THR A 170 10.12 -70.82 25.76
C THR A 170 10.90 -72.14 25.91
N GLU A 171 12.20 -72.16 25.63
CA GLU A 171 13.05 -73.37 25.77
C GLU A 171 13.84 -73.42 27.10
N ILE A 172 13.66 -72.45 28.01
CA ILE A 172 14.40 -72.35 29.29
C ILE A 172 13.45 -72.31 30.52
N GLU A 173 12.19 -72.73 30.37
CA GLU A 173 11.27 -73.04 31.50
C GLU A 173 10.97 -74.54 31.54
#